data_AF-A0A1I0Q7C1-F1
#
_entry.id   AF-A0A1I0Q7C1-F1
#
_cell.length_a   1.000
_cell.length_b   1.000
_cell.length_c   1.000
_cell.angle_alpha   90.00
_cell.angle_beta   90.00
_cell.angle_gamma   90.00
#
_symmetry.space_group_name_H-M   'P 1'
#
loop_
_entity.id
_entity.type
_entity.pdbx_description
1 polymer ?
#
loop_
_entity_poly.entity_id
_entity_poly.type
_entity_poly.pdbx_seq_one_letter_code
_entity_poly.pdbx_strand_id
1 'polypeptide(L)'
;MKKVIYLLALLLVQLTAVGQTEQDFSALTIEQVKPIGELISLAVTRSPMLNALANDQARTEEEINITKKNWMQHLAFTAGVGYGTGITSDQLTGSNNADSRLTYTTRQNMYYNIGVNIRLPFTEVATRKSELKIKKLEVERIDYMKQEQKDLIREEVILRYKSLQFALASIELQNEVVETNDIALQVAESYFKAGKLPVEQYRMAVDASYSAKLELEKSKSEAWYAYRALKELVGQNILK
;
A
#
# COMPACT_ATOMS: atom_id res chain seq x y z
N MET A 1 -41.91 28.22 -0.18
CA MET A 1 -41.03 28.74 -1.25
C MET A 1 -39.54 28.81 -0.88
N LYS A 2 -39.14 29.03 0.39
CA LYS A 2 -37.71 29.04 0.79
C LYS A 2 -36.99 27.67 0.70
N LYS A 3 -37.69 26.55 0.92
CA LYS A 3 -37.09 25.19 0.86
C LYS A 3 -36.75 24.71 -0.56
N VAL A 4 -37.45 25.23 -1.58
CA VAL A 4 -37.19 24.88 -3.00
C VAL A 4 -35.93 25.58 -3.51
N ILE A 5 -35.63 26.78 -2.98
CA ILE A 5 -34.43 27.55 -3.32
C ILE A 5 -33.16 26.84 -2.81
N TYR A 6 -33.20 26.22 -1.63
CA TYR A 6 -32.06 25.45 -1.12
C TYR A 6 -31.82 24.14 -1.89
N LEU A 7 -32.88 23.49 -2.40
CA LEU A 7 -32.74 22.30 -3.25
C LEU A 7 -32.18 22.64 -4.65
N LEU A 8 -32.53 23.81 -5.20
CA LEU A 8 -31.95 24.32 -6.44
C LEU A 8 -30.49 24.77 -6.27
N ALA A 9 -30.13 25.32 -5.09
CA ALA A 9 -28.75 25.68 -4.79
C ALA A 9 -27.84 24.45 -4.57
N LEU A 10 -28.37 23.35 -4.03
CA LEU A 10 -27.61 22.11 -3.85
C LEU A 10 -27.34 21.36 -5.16
N LEU A 11 -28.21 21.55 -6.17
CA LEU A 11 -28.07 20.92 -7.49
C LEU A 11 -27.09 21.65 -8.42
N LEU A 12 -26.82 22.93 -8.15
CA LEU A 12 -25.89 23.77 -8.92
C LEU A 12 -24.41 23.59 -8.55
N VAL A 13 -24.09 22.95 -7.41
CA VAL A 13 -22.70 22.72 -6.97
C VAL A 13 -22.09 21.46 -7.59
N GLN A 14 -22.89 20.55 -8.15
CA GLN A 14 -22.37 19.31 -8.77
C GLN A 14 -21.95 19.48 -10.24
N LEU A 15 -22.02 20.69 -10.79
CA LEU A 15 -21.70 20.96 -12.19
C LEU A 15 -20.34 21.64 -12.42
N THR A 16 -19.40 21.56 -11.48
CA THR A 16 -17.98 21.71 -11.85
C THR A 16 -17.50 20.38 -12.39
N ALA A 17 -17.86 20.13 -13.65
CA ALA A 17 -17.15 19.18 -14.48
C ALA A 17 -15.66 19.51 -14.33
N VAL A 18 -14.90 18.58 -13.76
CA VAL A 18 -13.45 18.56 -13.89
C VAL A 18 -13.22 18.34 -15.38
N GLY A 19 -13.15 19.43 -16.14
CA GLY A 19 -12.64 19.39 -17.49
C GLY A 19 -11.27 18.75 -17.38
N GLN A 20 -11.12 17.58 -18.00
CA GLN A 20 -9.80 17.03 -18.26
C GLN A 20 -9.08 18.10 -19.05
N THR A 21 -8.12 18.79 -18.42
CA THR A 21 -7.10 19.51 -19.16
C THR A 21 -6.40 18.44 -19.99
N GLU A 22 -6.81 18.30 -21.25
CA GLU A 22 -6.01 17.69 -22.29
C GLU A 22 -4.70 18.48 -22.28
N GLN A 23 -3.69 17.93 -21.60
CA GLN A 23 -2.35 18.45 -21.75
C GLN A 23 -1.99 18.26 -23.21
N ASP A 24 -1.56 19.32 -23.87
CA ASP A 24 -1.13 19.25 -25.25
C ASP A 24 0.23 18.53 -25.28
N PHE A 25 0.21 17.21 -25.52
CA PHE A 25 1.40 16.37 -25.57
C PHE A 25 2.29 16.68 -26.79
N SER A 26 1.78 17.46 -27.74
CA SER A 26 2.51 17.87 -28.95
C SER A 26 3.76 18.71 -28.65
N ALA A 27 3.79 19.41 -27.51
CA ALA A 27 4.89 20.30 -27.12
C ALA A 27 5.72 19.76 -25.93
N LEU A 28 5.44 18.53 -25.49
CA LEU A 28 5.97 17.99 -24.25
C LEU A 28 7.24 17.21 -24.54
N THR A 29 8.39 17.71 -24.06
CA THR A 29 9.68 17.05 -24.25
C THR A 29 10.14 16.34 -22.97
N ILE A 30 10.99 15.32 -23.13
CA ILE A 30 11.52 14.56 -21.99
C ILE A 30 12.29 15.43 -20.99
N GLU A 31 12.82 16.58 -21.43
CA GLU A 31 13.55 17.53 -20.58
C GLU A 31 12.67 18.19 -19.51
N GLN A 32 11.37 18.29 -19.76
CA GLN A 32 10.38 18.83 -18.82
C GLN A 32 10.00 17.80 -17.73
N VAL A 33 10.30 16.52 -17.97
CA VAL A 33 10.07 15.44 -17.00
C VAL A 33 11.19 15.45 -15.95
N LYS A 34 10.83 15.20 -14.70
CA LYS A 34 11.80 15.07 -13.60
C LYS A 34 12.79 13.93 -13.87
N PRO A 35 14.04 14.02 -13.37
CA PRO A 35 15.03 12.98 -13.53
C PRO A 35 14.54 11.63 -12.97
N ILE A 36 14.88 10.56 -13.65
CA ILE A 36 14.45 9.20 -13.29
C ILE A 36 14.81 8.80 -11.84
N GLY A 37 15.97 9.25 -11.33
CA GLY A 37 16.39 8.98 -9.95
C GLY A 37 15.45 9.62 -8.92
N GLU A 38 14.96 10.84 -9.18
CA GLU A 38 13.98 11.50 -8.33
C GLU A 38 12.65 10.73 -8.38
N LEU A 39 12.18 10.35 -9.57
CA LEU A 39 10.94 9.57 -9.76
C LEU A 39 10.97 8.23 -9.02
N ILE A 40 12.11 7.51 -9.06
CA ILE A 40 12.29 6.26 -8.32
C ILE A 40 12.17 6.52 -6.80
N SER A 41 12.86 7.54 -6.29
CA SER A 41 12.82 7.86 -4.85
C SER A 41 11.40 8.20 -4.37
N LEU A 42 10.64 8.93 -5.19
CA LEU A 42 9.27 9.30 -4.92
C LEU A 42 8.33 8.09 -4.93
N ALA A 43 8.46 7.23 -5.94
CA ALA A 43 7.66 6.01 -6.06
C ALA A 43 7.91 5.05 -4.88
N VAL A 44 9.18 4.87 -4.48
CA VAL A 44 9.56 4.06 -3.31
C VAL A 44 8.97 4.64 -2.02
N THR A 45 9.05 5.96 -1.83
CA THR A 45 8.57 6.62 -0.60
C THR A 45 7.05 6.54 -0.46
N ARG A 46 6.30 6.58 -1.57
CA ARG A 46 4.84 6.56 -1.56
C ARG A 46 4.21 5.19 -1.73
N SER A 47 5.00 4.14 -1.94
CA SER A 47 4.46 2.80 -2.18
C SER A 47 3.64 2.29 -0.98
N PRO A 48 2.34 1.98 -1.14
CA PRO A 48 1.52 1.40 -0.08
C PRO A 48 2.06 0.05 0.39
N MET A 49 2.62 -0.75 -0.52
CA MET A 49 3.17 -2.06 -0.22
C MET A 49 4.41 -1.96 0.67
N LEU A 50 5.32 -1.02 0.40
CA LEU A 50 6.49 -0.80 1.27
C LEU A 50 6.10 -0.31 2.65
N ASN A 51 5.06 0.53 2.75
CA ASN A 51 4.51 0.96 4.03
C ASN A 51 3.86 -0.21 4.79
N ALA A 52 3.16 -1.11 4.10
CA ALA A 52 2.61 -2.33 4.71
C ALA A 52 3.73 -3.22 5.28
N LEU A 53 4.78 -3.49 4.50
CA LEU A 53 5.94 -4.26 4.96
C LEU A 53 6.67 -3.59 6.14
N ALA A 54 6.77 -2.26 6.15
CA ALA A 54 7.33 -1.52 7.28
C ALA A 54 6.48 -1.66 8.56
N ASN A 55 5.15 -1.65 8.44
CA ASN A 55 4.24 -1.90 9.55
C ASN A 55 4.34 -3.35 10.05
N ASP A 56 4.47 -4.32 9.15
CA ASP A 56 4.65 -5.73 9.51
C ASP A 56 5.98 -5.96 10.23
N GLN A 57 7.05 -5.26 9.82
CA GLN A 57 8.33 -5.26 10.52
C GLN A 57 8.18 -4.72 11.94
N ALA A 58 7.58 -3.53 12.09
CA ALA A 58 7.37 -2.89 13.39
C ALA A 58 6.50 -3.78 14.31
N ARG A 59 5.47 -4.42 13.76
CA ARG A 59 4.65 -5.39 14.48
C ARG A 59 5.48 -6.58 14.96
N THR A 60 6.32 -7.15 14.10
CA THR A 60 7.18 -8.29 14.45
C THR A 60 8.20 -7.92 15.53
N GLU A 61 8.73 -6.70 15.49
CA GLU A 61 9.60 -6.16 16.54
C GLU A 61 8.88 -6.00 17.88
N GLU A 62 7.62 -5.55 17.88
CA GLU A 62 6.80 -5.52 19.10
C GLU A 62 6.48 -6.93 19.61
N GLU A 63 6.21 -7.89 18.72
CA GLU A 63 6.06 -9.29 19.11
C GLU A 63 7.33 -9.83 19.79
N ILE A 64 8.53 -9.46 19.31
CA ILE A 64 9.81 -9.78 19.98
C ILE A 64 9.84 -9.17 21.39
N ASN A 65 9.40 -7.93 21.55
CA ASN A 65 9.36 -7.26 22.85
C ASN A 65 8.36 -7.91 23.81
N ILE A 66 7.21 -8.37 23.31
CA ILE A 66 6.23 -9.15 24.05
C ILE A 66 6.83 -10.49 24.47
N THR A 67 7.43 -11.25 23.56
CA THR A 67 8.09 -12.53 23.88
C THR A 67 9.21 -12.36 24.90
N LYS A 68 9.92 -11.22 24.91
CA LYS A 68 10.90 -10.92 25.97
C LYS A 68 10.25 -10.69 27.33
N LYS A 69 9.04 -10.15 27.38
CA LYS A 69 8.28 -9.86 28.60
C LYS A 69 7.29 -10.96 28.97
N ASN A 70 7.21 -12.04 28.18
CA ASN A 70 6.22 -13.12 28.36
C ASN A 70 6.24 -13.71 29.77
N TRP A 71 7.40 -13.74 30.43
CA TRP A 71 7.52 -14.20 31.81
C TRP A 71 6.62 -13.45 32.80
N MET A 72 6.26 -12.19 32.52
CA MET A 72 5.36 -11.39 33.35
C MET A 72 3.94 -11.94 33.36
N GLN A 73 3.52 -12.68 32.33
CA GLN A 73 2.19 -13.30 32.26
C GLN A 73 1.98 -14.36 33.35
N HIS A 74 3.08 -14.87 33.90
CA HIS A 74 3.09 -15.88 34.96
C HIS A 74 3.02 -15.29 36.36
N LEU A 75 3.00 -13.96 36.48
CA LEU A 75 2.86 -13.25 37.74
C LEU A 75 1.38 -12.90 37.94
N ALA A 76 0.75 -13.56 38.91
CA ALA A 76 -0.63 -13.30 39.29
C ALA A 76 -0.68 -12.64 40.67
N PHE A 77 -1.33 -11.48 40.76
CA PHE A 77 -1.68 -10.88 42.04
C PHE A 77 -3.03 -11.45 42.50
N THR A 78 -3.07 -12.06 43.69
CA THR A 78 -4.29 -12.64 44.24
C THR A 78 -4.67 -11.92 45.54
N ALA A 79 -5.91 -11.45 45.61
CA ALA A 79 -6.52 -10.90 46.80
C ALA A 79 -7.88 -11.54 46.98
N GLY A 80 -8.19 -12.03 48.18
CA GLY A 80 -9.42 -12.73 48.47
C GLY A 80 -9.85 -12.55 49.92
N VAL A 81 -11.16 -12.55 50.13
CA VAL A 81 -11.78 -12.63 51.45
C VAL A 81 -12.66 -13.87 51.44
N GLY A 82 -12.33 -14.82 52.32
CA GLY A 82 -13.05 -16.06 52.47
C GLY A 82 -13.75 -16.10 53.82
N TYR A 83 -14.98 -16.59 53.81
CA TYR A 83 -15.75 -16.86 55.02
C TYR A 83 -16.25 -18.30 54.95
N GLY A 84 -16.01 -19.07 56.02
CA GLY A 84 -16.42 -20.47 56.05
C GLY A 84 -16.56 -21.01 57.47
N THR A 85 -17.41 -22.02 57.60
CA THR A 85 -17.65 -22.73 58.85
C THR A 85 -17.04 -24.11 58.75
N GLY A 86 -16.07 -24.41 59.61
CA GLY A 86 -15.43 -25.73 59.71
C GLY A 86 -15.86 -26.44 60.99
N ILE A 87 -16.26 -27.70 60.88
CA ILE A 87 -16.51 -28.55 62.05
C ILE A 87 -15.24 -29.35 62.32
N THR A 88 -14.58 -29.06 63.43
CA THR A 88 -13.39 -29.82 63.85
C THR A 88 -13.79 -30.73 65.02
N SER A 89 -13.52 -32.03 64.90
CA SER A 89 -13.68 -32.98 66.01
C SER A 89 -12.40 -32.95 66.86
N ASP A 90 -12.52 -32.54 68.11
CA ASP A 90 -11.41 -32.60 69.06
C ASP A 90 -11.63 -33.79 70.02
N GLN A 91 -10.64 -34.67 70.12
CA GLN A 91 -10.68 -35.81 71.03
C GLN A 91 -9.82 -35.47 72.26
N LEU A 92 -10.46 -34.83 73.23
CA LEU A 92 -9.85 -34.58 74.54
C LEU A 92 -9.63 -35.92 75.25
N THR A 93 -8.42 -36.47 75.13
CA THR A 93 -7.96 -37.61 75.92
C THR A 93 -7.56 -37.09 77.31
N GLY A 94 -8.52 -37.08 78.23
CA GLY A 94 -8.24 -36.86 79.64
C GLY A 94 -7.38 -37.99 80.19
N SER A 95 -6.38 -37.66 81.00
CA SER A 95 -5.38 -38.58 81.60
C SER A 95 -5.96 -39.77 82.39
N ASN A 96 -7.28 -39.87 82.58
CA ASN A 96 -7.91 -41.01 83.23
C ASN A 96 -8.88 -41.69 82.27
N ASN A 97 -8.48 -42.87 81.82
CA ASN A 97 -9.23 -43.81 80.98
C ASN A 97 -10.66 -44.02 81.51
N ALA A 98 -11.67 -43.46 80.83
CA ALA A 98 -13.03 -44.02 80.77
C ALA A 98 -13.99 -43.27 79.82
N ASP A 99 -13.74 -42.02 79.43
CA ASP A 99 -14.74 -41.27 78.66
C ASP A 99 -14.11 -40.49 77.49
N SER A 100 -14.00 -41.17 76.34
CA SER A 100 -13.60 -40.55 75.07
C SER A 100 -14.77 -39.75 74.50
N ARG A 101 -14.95 -38.52 74.97
CA ARG A 101 -16.04 -37.66 74.51
C ARG A 101 -15.64 -36.92 73.21
N LEU A 102 -16.12 -37.43 72.07
CA LEU A 102 -16.01 -36.73 70.77
C LEU A 102 -16.79 -35.41 70.85
N THR A 103 -16.07 -34.29 70.92
CA THR A 103 -16.69 -32.96 70.94
C THR A 103 -16.55 -32.33 69.56
N TYR A 104 -17.67 -32.12 68.89
CA TYR A 104 -17.72 -31.40 67.62
C TYR A 104 -17.80 -29.91 67.91
N THR A 105 -16.76 -29.17 67.54
CA THR A 105 -16.74 -27.71 67.67
C THR A 105 -16.90 -27.09 66.28
N THR A 106 -17.97 -26.31 66.12
CA THR A 106 -18.23 -25.54 64.90
C THR A 106 -17.51 -24.22 65.02
N ARG A 107 -16.47 -24.00 64.21
CA ARG A 107 -15.72 -22.75 64.16
C ARG A 107 -16.05 -21.99 62.89
N GLN A 108 -16.45 -20.73 63.07
CA GLN A 108 -16.69 -19.79 61.99
C GLN A 108 -15.43 -18.94 61.81
N ASN A 109 -14.74 -19.11 60.68
CA ASN A 109 -13.47 -18.46 60.42
C ASN A 109 -13.61 -17.56 59.20
N MET A 110 -13.11 -16.33 59.32
CA MET A 110 -12.95 -15.39 58.21
C MET A 110 -11.46 -15.20 57.97
N TYR A 111 -11.03 -15.35 56.71
CA TYR A 111 -9.63 -15.18 56.32
C TYR A 111 -9.51 -14.21 55.15
N TYR A 112 -8.47 -13.39 55.21
CA TYR A 112 -8.08 -12.47 54.16
C TYR A 112 -6.76 -12.98 53.60
N ASN A 113 -6.69 -13.21 52.29
CA ASN A 113 -5.44 -13.59 51.62
C ASN A 113 -5.04 -12.49 50.64
N ILE A 114 -3.80 -12.03 50.75
CA ILE A 114 -3.14 -11.19 49.76
C ILE A 114 -1.83 -11.90 49.42
N GLY A 115 -1.59 -12.18 48.16
CA GLY A 115 -0.40 -12.91 47.73
C GLY A 115 -0.04 -12.62 46.28
N VAL A 116 1.22 -12.88 45.96
CA VAL A 116 1.71 -12.91 44.58
C VAL A 116 2.04 -14.36 44.26
N ASN A 117 1.45 -14.88 43.18
CA ASN A 117 1.74 -16.22 42.68
C ASN A 117 2.62 -16.10 41.42
N ILE A 118 3.72 -16.84 41.39
CA ILE A 118 4.59 -16.95 40.21
C ILE A 118 4.59 -18.41 39.76
N ARG A 119 4.14 -18.67 38.54
CA ARG A 119 4.13 -20.02 37.95
C ARG A 119 5.00 -20.07 36.70
N LEU A 120 6.27 -20.44 36.83
CA LEU A 120 7.21 -20.49 35.70
C LEU A 120 7.32 -21.92 35.15
N PRO A 121 6.74 -22.25 33.97
CA PRO A 121 6.97 -23.53 33.33
C PRO A 121 8.38 -23.59 32.73
N PHE A 122 9.18 -24.60 33.11
CA PHE A 122 10.55 -24.78 32.63
C PHE A 122 10.67 -24.95 31.11
N THR A 123 9.63 -25.51 30.48
CA THR A 123 9.56 -25.73 29.02
C THR A 123 9.58 -24.40 28.26
N GLU A 124 8.85 -23.39 28.72
CA GLU A 124 8.77 -22.08 28.08
C GLU A 124 10.09 -21.31 28.17
N VAL A 125 10.81 -21.46 29.30
CA VAL A 125 12.15 -20.87 29.46
C VAL A 125 13.15 -21.45 28.46
N ALA A 126 13.05 -22.75 28.19
CA ALA A 126 13.91 -23.43 27.22
C ALA A 126 13.56 -23.07 25.76
N THR A 127 12.27 -22.97 25.40
CA THR A 127 11.84 -22.68 24.02
C THR A 127 11.96 -21.20 23.63
N ARG A 128 11.91 -20.29 24.60
CA ARG A 128 11.97 -18.83 24.38
C ARG A 128 13.12 -18.37 23.51
N LYS A 129 14.31 -18.97 23.65
CA LYS A 129 15.48 -18.61 22.81
C LYS A 129 15.22 -18.93 21.33
N SER A 130 14.62 -20.08 21.06
CA SER A 130 14.27 -20.51 19.70
C SER A 130 13.16 -19.65 19.11
N GLU A 131 12.13 -19.32 19.90
CA GLU A 131 11.05 -18.41 19.48
C GLU A 131 11.58 -17.02 19.12
N LEU A 132 12.46 -16.45 19.95
CA LEU A 132 13.11 -15.17 19.65
C LEU A 132 14.00 -15.24 18.40
N LYS A 133 14.67 -16.37 18.16
CA LYS A 133 15.45 -16.58 16.94
C LYS A 133 14.55 -16.61 15.70
N ILE A 134 13.42 -17.31 15.77
CA ILE A 134 12.44 -17.39 14.67
C ILE A 134 11.91 -15.99 14.34
N LYS A 135 11.49 -15.21 15.35
CA LYS A 135 10.99 -13.86 15.11
C LYS A 135 12.04 -12.92 14.52
N LYS A 136 13.32 -13.07 14.90
CA LYS A 136 14.42 -12.30 14.27
C LYS A 136 14.64 -12.69 12.81
N LEU A 137 14.57 -13.98 12.48
CA LEU A 137 14.65 -14.43 11.09
C LEU A 137 13.46 -13.91 10.26
N GLU A 138 12.29 -13.75 10.87
CA GLU A 138 11.14 -13.14 10.22
C GLU A 138 11.36 -11.65 9.90
N VAL A 139 11.98 -10.89 10.81
CA VAL A 139 12.39 -9.50 10.53
C VAL A 139 13.37 -9.44 9.35
N GLU A 140 14.38 -10.31 9.34
CA GLU A 140 15.35 -10.40 8.23
C GLU A 140 14.66 -10.73 6.90
N ARG A 141 13.69 -11.66 6.92
CA ARG A 141 12.86 -11.99 5.77
C ARG A 141 12.09 -10.77 5.26
N ILE A 142 11.47 -10.00 6.15
CA ILE A 142 10.74 -8.78 5.79
C ILE A 142 11.69 -7.73 5.18
N ASP A 143 12.92 -7.61 5.67
CA ASP A 143 13.93 -6.72 5.08
C ASP A 143 14.28 -7.13 3.64
N TYR A 144 14.46 -8.42 3.37
CA TYR A 144 14.64 -8.91 2.00
C TYR A 144 13.43 -8.63 1.11
N MET A 145 12.20 -8.84 1.61
CA MET A 145 10.98 -8.51 0.87
C MET A 145 10.88 -7.00 0.56
N LYS A 146 11.26 -6.13 1.49
CA LYS A 146 11.32 -4.68 1.26
C LYS A 146 12.34 -4.33 0.19
N GLN A 147 13.48 -5.01 0.16
CA GLN A 147 14.50 -4.78 -0.85
C GLN A 147 14.03 -5.25 -2.23
N GLU A 148 13.48 -6.46 -2.34
CA GLU A 148 12.86 -6.98 -3.55
C GLU A 148 11.79 -6.03 -4.08
N GLN A 149 10.89 -5.55 -3.21
CA GLN A 149 9.84 -4.62 -3.60
C GLN A 149 10.40 -3.28 -4.10
N LYS A 150 11.49 -2.77 -3.51
CA LYS A 150 12.17 -1.56 -4.01
C LYS A 150 12.76 -1.78 -5.40
N ASP A 151 13.36 -2.94 -5.64
CA ASP A 151 13.96 -3.28 -6.93
C ASP A 151 12.90 -3.44 -8.01
N LEU A 152 11.76 -4.07 -7.70
CA LEU A 152 10.59 -4.15 -8.59
C LEU A 152 10.02 -2.76 -8.92
N ILE A 153 9.85 -1.89 -7.91
CA ILE A 153 9.38 -0.50 -8.15
C ILE A 153 10.38 0.24 -9.04
N ARG A 154 11.67 0.06 -8.81
CA ARG A 154 12.71 0.70 -9.62
C ARG A 154 12.63 0.25 -11.08
N GLU A 155 12.54 -1.05 -11.33
CA GLU A 155 12.41 -1.61 -12.68
C GLU A 155 11.16 -1.08 -13.38
N GLU A 156 10.01 -1.10 -12.69
CA GLU A 156 8.75 -0.63 -13.25
C GLU A 156 8.81 0.87 -13.60
N VAL A 157 9.37 1.70 -12.72
CA VAL A 157 9.57 3.13 -13.01
C VAL A 157 10.49 3.33 -14.23
N ILE A 158 11.56 2.54 -14.34
CA ILE A 158 12.47 2.61 -15.49
C ILE A 158 11.76 2.25 -16.78
N LEU A 159 10.99 1.16 -16.77
CA LEU A 159 10.24 0.71 -17.95
C LEU A 159 9.23 1.76 -18.40
N ARG A 160 8.42 2.30 -17.48
CA ARG A 160 7.42 3.33 -17.80
C ARG A 160 8.05 4.64 -18.27
N TYR A 161 9.18 5.04 -17.66
CA TYR A 161 9.95 6.20 -18.10
C TYR A 161 10.47 6.02 -19.54
N LYS A 162 11.00 4.83 -19.86
CA LYS A 162 11.45 4.52 -21.22
C LYS A 162 10.32 4.44 -22.23
N SER A 163 9.17 3.89 -21.85
CA SER A 163 7.97 3.90 -22.70
C SER A 163 7.52 5.33 -23.00
N LEU A 164 7.49 6.22 -22.00
CA LEU A 164 7.15 7.63 -22.21
C LEU A 164 8.16 8.32 -23.12
N GLN A 165 9.46 8.12 -22.87
CA GLN A 165 10.53 8.67 -23.71
C GLN A 165 10.36 8.26 -25.18
N PHE A 166 10.07 6.98 -25.42
CA PHE A 166 9.84 6.46 -26.76
C PHE A 166 8.58 7.05 -27.40
N ALA A 167 7.46 7.13 -26.66
CA ALA A 167 6.21 7.67 -27.17
C ALA A 167 6.33 9.15 -27.57
N LEU A 168 7.05 9.96 -26.78
CA LEU A 168 7.33 11.36 -27.13
C LEU A 168 8.17 11.48 -28.40
N ALA A 169 9.22 10.67 -28.54
CA ALA A 169 10.01 10.63 -29.78
C ALA A 169 9.19 10.17 -31.00
N SER A 170 8.22 9.26 -30.80
CA SER A 170 7.29 8.84 -31.86
C SER A 170 6.42 9.99 -32.33
N ILE A 171 5.93 10.84 -31.42
CA ILE A 171 5.15 12.04 -31.78
C ILE A 171 5.99 12.99 -32.66
N GLU A 172 7.25 13.25 -32.28
CA GLU A 172 8.16 14.10 -33.05
C GLU A 172 8.33 13.58 -34.49
N LEU A 173 8.61 12.28 -34.64
CA LEU A 173 8.77 11.65 -35.95
C LEU A 173 7.46 11.68 -36.76
N GLN A 174 6.32 11.36 -36.13
CA GLN A 174 5.03 11.37 -36.83
C GLN A 174 4.60 12.77 -37.25
N ASN A 175 4.96 13.81 -36.50
CA ASN A 175 4.74 15.19 -36.91
C ASN A 175 5.50 15.50 -38.22
N GLU A 176 6.77 15.10 -38.33
CA GLU A 176 7.57 15.27 -39.55
C GLU A 176 6.98 14.48 -40.74
N VAL A 177 6.49 13.27 -40.48
CA VAL A 177 5.79 12.45 -41.49
C VAL A 177 4.51 13.13 -41.97
N VAL A 178 3.70 13.68 -41.06
CA VAL A 178 2.49 14.43 -41.42
C VAL A 178 2.83 15.66 -42.24
N GLU A 179 3.83 16.45 -41.83
CA GLU A 179 4.27 17.64 -42.57
C GLU A 179 4.73 17.28 -43.99
N THR A 180 5.55 16.23 -44.12
CA THR A 180 6.04 15.74 -45.42
C THR A 180 4.89 15.27 -46.32
N ASN A 181 3.92 14.54 -45.77
CA ASN A 181 2.76 14.06 -46.54
C ASN A 181 1.81 15.20 -46.91
N ASP A 182 1.63 16.21 -46.05
CA ASP A 182 0.84 17.39 -46.35
C ASP A 182 1.47 18.20 -47.51
N ILE A 183 2.80 18.37 -47.52
CA ILE A 183 3.52 19.00 -48.64
C ILE A 183 3.35 18.16 -49.91
N ALA A 184 3.54 16.84 -49.83
CA ALA A 184 3.37 15.94 -50.98
C ALA A 184 1.95 15.99 -51.55
N LEU A 185 0.94 16.05 -50.68
CA LEU A 185 -0.46 16.18 -51.07
C LEU A 185 -0.72 17.51 -51.78
N GLN A 186 -0.20 18.63 -51.27
CA GLN A 186 -0.31 19.95 -51.92
C GLN A 186 0.31 19.94 -53.33
N VAL A 187 1.49 19.32 -53.46
CA VAL A 187 2.14 19.16 -54.76
C VAL A 187 1.27 18.30 -55.68
N ALA A 188 0.80 17.13 -55.22
CA ALA A 188 -0.06 16.25 -55.99
C ALA A 188 -1.36 16.95 -56.43
N GLU A 189 -1.98 17.73 -55.54
CA GLU A 189 -3.18 18.53 -55.85
C GLU A 189 -2.91 19.55 -56.96
N SER A 190 -1.74 20.21 -56.93
CA SER A 190 -1.35 21.18 -57.97
C SER A 190 -1.18 20.52 -59.34
N TYR A 191 -0.52 19.35 -59.42
CA TYR A 191 -0.34 18.61 -60.66
C TYR A 191 -1.65 18.00 -61.17
N PHE A 192 -2.52 17.53 -60.26
CA PHE A 192 -3.84 17.02 -60.59
C PHE A 192 -4.73 18.11 -61.21
N LYS A 193 -4.81 19.29 -60.59
CA LYS A 193 -5.54 20.45 -61.12
C LYS A 193 -5.02 20.90 -62.49
N ALA A 194 -3.72 20.75 -62.73
CA ALA A 194 -3.11 21.03 -64.04
C ALA A 194 -3.34 19.92 -65.09
N GLY A 195 -4.05 18.84 -64.75
CA GLY A 195 -4.29 17.69 -65.63
C GLY A 195 -3.06 16.81 -65.87
N LYS A 196 -2.00 16.97 -65.06
CA LYS A 196 -0.70 16.29 -65.21
C LYS A 196 -0.55 15.06 -64.32
N LEU A 197 -1.51 14.81 -63.42
CA LEU A 197 -1.51 13.67 -62.51
C LEU A 197 -2.84 12.91 -62.67
N PRO A 198 -2.84 11.57 -62.77
CA PRO A 198 -4.07 10.78 -62.80
C PRO A 198 -4.75 10.75 -61.43
N VAL A 199 -6.09 10.59 -61.43
CA VAL A 199 -6.93 10.58 -60.21
C VAL A 199 -6.45 9.55 -59.19
N GLU A 200 -6.05 8.36 -59.63
CA GLU A 200 -5.58 7.31 -58.71
C GLU A 200 -4.33 7.71 -57.92
N GLN A 201 -3.36 8.37 -58.56
CA GLN A 201 -2.14 8.84 -57.88
C GLN A 201 -2.45 9.99 -56.91
N TYR A 202 -3.40 10.86 -57.25
CA TYR A 202 -3.90 11.87 -56.32
C TYR A 202 -4.58 11.23 -55.10
N ARG A 203 -5.47 10.24 -55.32
CA ARG A 203 -6.15 9.51 -54.25
C ARG A 203 -5.15 8.82 -53.31
N MET A 204 -4.08 8.24 -53.85
CA MET A 204 -3.01 7.65 -53.03
C MET A 204 -2.33 8.67 -52.12
N ALA A 205 -2.06 9.89 -52.61
CA ALA A 205 -1.48 10.97 -51.79
C ALA A 205 -2.44 11.42 -50.69
N VAL A 206 -3.74 11.48 -50.98
CA VAL A 206 -4.79 11.78 -49.99
C VAL A 206 -4.82 10.69 -48.91
N ASP A 207 -4.90 9.42 -49.31
CA ASP A 207 -4.92 8.28 -48.38
C ASP A 207 -3.67 8.24 -47.48
N ALA A 208 -2.48 8.50 -48.05
CA ALA A 208 -1.22 8.56 -47.32
C ALA A 208 -1.22 9.69 -46.26
N SER A 209 -1.68 10.88 -46.63
CA SER A 209 -1.82 12.02 -45.70
C SER A 209 -2.78 11.72 -44.54
N TYR A 210 -3.98 11.19 -44.82
CA TYR A 210 -4.92 10.83 -43.76
C TYR A 210 -4.41 9.70 -42.87
N SER A 211 -3.69 8.73 -43.46
CA SER A 211 -3.07 7.65 -42.68
C SER A 211 -1.99 8.17 -41.74
N ALA A 212 -1.12 9.08 -42.22
CA ALA A 212 -0.11 9.73 -41.39
C ALA A 212 -0.73 10.50 -40.21
N LYS A 213 -1.81 11.26 -40.46
CA LYS A 213 -2.54 11.99 -39.40
C LYS A 213 -3.14 11.04 -38.37
N LEU A 214 -3.68 9.91 -38.80
CA LEU A 214 -4.20 8.88 -37.90
C LEU A 214 -3.10 8.26 -37.03
N GLU A 215 -1.93 7.96 -37.59
CA GLU A 215 -0.78 7.43 -36.83
C GLU A 215 -0.21 8.45 -35.82
N LEU A 216 -0.22 9.74 -36.15
CA LEU A 216 0.13 10.80 -35.21
C LEU A 216 -0.82 10.82 -34.01
N GLU A 217 -2.14 10.77 -34.25
CA GLU A 217 -3.12 10.75 -33.16
C GLU A 217 -3.01 9.50 -32.28
N LYS A 218 -2.68 8.34 -32.88
CA LYS A 218 -2.34 7.13 -32.10
C LYS A 218 -1.11 7.35 -31.21
N SER A 219 -0.03 7.93 -31.75
CA SER A 219 1.18 8.21 -30.99
C SER A 219 0.93 9.18 -29.83
N LYS A 220 0.08 10.19 -30.03
CA LYS A 220 -0.36 11.10 -28.94
C LYS A 220 -1.11 10.37 -27.84
N SER A 221 -2.02 9.47 -28.20
CA SER A 221 -2.76 8.63 -27.25
C SER A 221 -1.83 7.73 -26.44
N GLU A 222 -0.84 7.10 -27.09
CA GLU A 222 0.17 6.28 -26.42
C GLU A 222 1.02 7.09 -25.44
N ALA A 223 1.46 8.30 -25.82
CA ALA A 223 2.21 9.18 -24.93
C ALA A 223 1.37 9.62 -23.71
N TRP A 224 0.09 9.95 -23.92
CA TRP A 224 -0.84 10.25 -22.84
C TRP A 224 -0.95 9.09 -21.86
N TYR A 225 -1.09 7.86 -22.37
CA TYR A 225 -1.18 6.66 -21.55
C TYR A 225 0.12 6.42 -20.77
N ALA A 226 1.27 6.48 -21.44
CA ALA A 226 2.58 6.30 -20.81
C ALA A 226 2.83 7.34 -19.70
N TYR A 227 2.46 8.60 -19.97
CA TYR A 227 2.53 9.68 -19.00
C TYR A 227 1.66 9.41 -17.79
N ARG A 228 0.40 9.01 -18.00
CA ARG A 228 -0.51 8.69 -16.89
C ARG A 228 -0.08 7.46 -16.10
N ALA A 229 0.34 6.40 -16.77
CA ALA A 229 0.85 5.21 -16.10
C ALA A 229 2.04 5.55 -15.18
N LEU A 230 3.01 6.33 -15.67
CA LEU A 230 4.16 6.76 -14.88
C LEU A 230 3.74 7.68 -13.72
N LYS A 231 2.82 8.62 -13.96
CA LYS A 231 2.31 9.54 -12.94
C LYS A 231 1.60 8.81 -11.80
N GLU A 232 0.72 7.85 -12.13
CA GLU A 232 0.01 7.05 -11.13
C GLU A 232 0.98 6.19 -10.31
N LEU A 233 1.99 5.59 -10.95
CA LEU A 233 3.02 4.82 -10.26
C LEU A 233 3.83 5.66 -9.25
N VAL A 234 4.16 6.90 -9.61
CA VAL A 234 4.91 7.82 -8.75
C VAL A 234 4.01 8.49 -7.70
N GLY A 235 2.71 8.57 -7.95
CA GLY A 235 1.72 9.16 -7.03
C GLY A 235 1.80 10.69 -6.91
N GLN A 236 2.46 11.37 -7.85
CA GLN A 236 2.50 12.84 -7.93
C GLN A 236 2.77 13.32 -9.35
N ASN A 237 2.77 14.63 -9.56
CA ASN A 237 3.18 15.20 -10.84
C ASN A 237 4.64 14.85 -11.16
N ILE A 238 4.88 14.40 -12.39
CA ILE A 238 6.19 13.97 -12.89
C ILE A 238 6.89 15.06 -13.69
N LEU A 239 6.16 16.12 -14.04
CA LEU A 239 6.72 17.33 -14.62
C LEU A 239 7.43 18.15 -13.54
N LYS A 240 8.45 18.90 -13.95
CA LYS A 240 9.19 19.82 -13.08
C LYS A 240 8.32 20.96 -12.58
#